data_AF-A0A172WWS8-F1
#
_entry.id   AF-A0A172WWS8-F1
#
_cell.length_a   1.000
_cell.length_b   1.000
_cell.length_c   1.000
_cell.angle_alpha   90.00
_cell.angle_beta   90.00
_cell.angle_gamma   90.00
#
_symmetry.space_group_name_H-M   'P 1'
#
loop_
_entity.id
_entity.type
_entity.pdbx_description
1 polymer ?
#
loop_
_entity_poly.entity_id
_entity_poly.type
_entity_poly.pdbx_seq_one_letter_code
_entity_poly.pdbx_strand_id
1 'polypeptide(L)'
;MISIFLIATGQLKAAESNTLGSDEPSRYLAELKTLYLTTDERKALLAHSNALLKTYGLRAAYQVGQANPEDLEYQISVGAPGELRIREERRDASGNVAVRNRSFSVFGMDPYIKYQCPPQGVVCTFAGKAGGDPWLTILRDPKGAEELAKALSFLFRNLQRG
;
A
#
# COMPACT_ATOMS: atom_id res chain seq x y z
N MET A 1 30.41 -13.16 -69.62
CA MET A 1 30.78 -13.15 -68.19
C MET A 1 29.53 -12.82 -67.39
N ILE A 2 29.15 -13.69 -66.44
CA ILE A 2 27.89 -13.62 -65.69
C ILE A 2 28.12 -12.74 -64.45
N SER A 3 27.37 -11.64 -64.33
CA SER A 3 27.41 -10.74 -63.19
C SER A 3 26.62 -11.33 -62.02
N ILE A 4 27.31 -11.54 -60.90
CA ILE A 4 26.75 -12.01 -59.63
C ILE A 4 26.31 -10.78 -58.83
N PHE A 5 25.01 -10.59 -58.61
CA PHE A 5 24.47 -9.61 -57.67
C PHE A 5 24.52 -10.22 -56.24
N LEU A 6 25.38 -9.67 -55.37
CA LEU A 6 25.36 -9.95 -53.94
C LEU A 6 24.15 -9.27 -53.30
N ILE A 7 23.29 -10.06 -52.66
CA ILE A 7 22.15 -9.60 -51.88
C ILE A 7 22.69 -9.14 -50.52
N ALA A 8 22.55 -7.85 -50.20
CA ALA A 8 22.83 -7.34 -48.87
C ALA A 8 21.76 -7.83 -47.89
N THR A 9 22.13 -8.77 -47.01
CA THR A 9 21.31 -9.18 -45.88
C THR A 9 21.28 -8.05 -44.85
N GLY A 10 20.21 -7.24 -44.87
CA GLY A 10 19.92 -6.32 -43.78
C GLY A 10 19.60 -7.12 -42.52
N GLN A 11 20.47 -7.03 -41.51
CA GLN A 11 20.14 -7.50 -40.16
C GLN A 11 19.03 -6.61 -39.59
N LEU A 12 17.79 -7.13 -39.58
CA LEU A 12 16.76 -6.63 -38.69
C LEU A 12 17.25 -6.88 -37.25
N LYS A 13 17.81 -5.84 -36.63
CA LYS A 13 17.93 -5.81 -35.17
C LYS A 13 16.51 -5.74 -34.62
N ALA A 14 16.02 -6.88 -34.15
CA ALA A 14 14.86 -6.94 -33.27
C ALA A 14 15.13 -5.98 -32.10
N ALA A 15 14.26 -4.99 -31.92
CA ALA A 15 14.27 -4.17 -30.72
C ALA A 15 14.03 -5.11 -29.53
N GLU A 16 15.03 -5.18 -28.64
CA GLU A 16 14.91 -5.90 -27.38
C GLU A 16 13.68 -5.38 -26.64
N SER A 17 12.80 -6.30 -26.28
CA SER A 17 11.61 -6.01 -25.52
C SER A 17 12.02 -5.46 -24.15
N ASN A 18 11.64 -4.21 -23.90
CA ASN A 18 11.75 -3.52 -22.62
C ASN A 18 11.53 -4.45 -21.42
N THR A 19 12.59 -4.70 -20.65
CA THR A 19 12.61 -5.31 -19.31
C THR A 19 12.01 -4.38 -18.24
N LEU A 20 10.95 -3.63 -18.58
CA LEU A 20 10.34 -2.64 -17.68
C LEU A 20 9.55 -3.25 -16.50
N GLY A 21 9.44 -4.57 -16.40
CA GLY A 21 8.57 -5.24 -15.43
C GLY A 21 9.24 -6.06 -14.32
N SER A 22 10.52 -6.45 -14.44
CA SER A 22 11.16 -7.34 -13.45
C SER A 22 11.76 -6.60 -12.26
N ASP A 23 12.19 -5.35 -12.46
CA ASP A 23 13.03 -4.65 -11.48
C ASP A 23 12.24 -3.66 -10.62
N GLU A 24 10.99 -3.37 -10.99
CA GLU A 24 10.13 -2.42 -10.27
C GLU A 24 9.94 -2.79 -8.78
N PRO A 25 9.68 -4.06 -8.41
CA PRO A 25 9.56 -4.44 -7.00
C PRO A 25 10.86 -4.21 -6.21
N SER A 26 12.00 -4.55 -6.80
CA SER A 26 13.31 -4.41 -6.16
C SER A 26 13.70 -2.94 -6.01
N ARG A 27 13.45 -2.12 -7.03
CA ARG A 27 13.69 -0.67 -6.99
C ARG A 27 12.83 0.00 -5.93
N TYR A 28 11.54 -0.32 -5.89
CA TYR A 28 10.63 0.21 -4.87
C TYR A 28 11.13 -0.08 -3.44
N LEU A 29 11.51 -1.34 -3.17
CA LEU A 29 12.04 -1.72 -1.86
C LEU A 29 13.38 -1.04 -1.55
N ALA A 30 14.25 -0.82 -2.55
CA ALA A 30 15.51 -0.10 -2.38
C ALA A 30 15.29 1.39 -2.05
N GLU A 31 14.33 2.03 -2.72
CA GLU A 31 13.92 3.41 -2.47
C GLU A 31 13.38 3.56 -1.04
N LEU A 32 12.50 2.66 -0.58
CA LEU A 32 11.97 2.70 0.79
C LEU A 32 13.07 2.46 1.84
N LYS A 33 13.96 1.50 1.61
CA LYS A 33 15.12 1.25 2.49
C LYS A 33 16.00 2.49 2.64
N THR A 34 16.22 3.20 1.54
CA THR A 34 16.97 4.47 1.52
C THR A 34 16.21 5.56 2.28
N LEU A 35 14.92 5.76 1.97
CA LEU A 35 14.07 6.77 2.60
C LEU A 35 13.99 6.62 4.12
N TYR A 36 13.89 5.39 4.61
CA TYR A 36 13.76 5.09 6.04
C TYR A 36 15.07 4.68 6.72
N LEU A 37 16.21 4.89 6.03
CA LEU A 37 17.56 4.66 6.55
C LEU A 37 17.72 3.28 7.19
N THR A 38 17.31 2.23 6.48
CA THR A 38 17.35 0.85 6.96
C THR A 38 17.68 -0.12 5.85
N THR A 39 18.32 -1.24 6.19
CA THR A 39 18.55 -2.36 5.28
C THR A 39 17.45 -3.42 5.36
N ASP A 40 16.56 -3.33 6.35
CA ASP A 40 15.47 -4.27 6.59
C ASP A 40 14.22 -3.83 5.81
N GLU A 41 13.79 -4.67 4.86
CA GLU A 41 12.63 -4.42 4.01
C GLU A 41 11.32 -4.32 4.81
N ARG A 42 11.14 -5.18 5.82
CA ARG A 42 9.95 -5.18 6.67
C ARG A 42 9.88 -3.88 7.47
N LYS A 43 11.02 -3.44 8.03
CA LYS A 43 11.11 -2.17 8.76
C LYS A 43 10.80 -0.98 7.84
N ALA A 44 11.35 -0.96 6.62
CA ALA A 44 11.09 0.09 5.65
C ALA A 44 9.60 0.15 5.25
N LEU A 45 9.00 -1.00 4.95
CA LEU A 45 7.58 -1.11 4.59
C LEU A 45 6.65 -0.67 5.73
N LEU A 46 6.91 -1.12 6.97
CA LEU A 46 6.14 -0.70 8.14
C LEU A 46 6.25 0.81 8.39
N ALA A 47 7.45 1.37 8.28
CA ALA A 47 7.66 2.80 8.44
C ALA A 47 6.92 3.59 7.37
N HIS A 48 6.96 3.11 6.12
CA HIS A 48 6.25 3.72 5.00
C HIS A 48 4.73 3.70 5.17
N SER A 49 4.17 2.52 5.42
CA SER A 49 2.72 2.39 5.64
C SER A 49 2.25 3.24 6.82
N ASN A 50 2.98 3.29 7.94
CA ASN A 50 2.62 4.14 9.07
C ASN A 50 2.74 5.64 8.77
N ALA A 51 3.72 6.05 7.95
CA ALA A 51 3.83 7.44 7.52
C ALA A 51 2.64 7.86 6.64
N LEU A 52 2.22 6.99 5.72
CA LEU A 52 1.02 7.21 4.90
C LEU A 52 -0.24 7.25 5.77
N LEU A 53 -0.43 6.31 6.69
CA LEU A 53 -1.57 6.29 7.61
C LEU A 53 -1.64 7.55 8.48
N LYS A 54 -0.49 8.06 8.94
CA LYS A 54 -0.42 9.33 9.67
C LYS A 54 -0.78 10.53 8.78
N THR A 55 -0.29 10.53 7.55
CA THR A 55 -0.50 11.63 6.58
C THR A 55 -1.95 11.72 6.12
N TYR A 56 -2.58 10.57 5.88
CA TYR A 56 -3.94 10.46 5.36
C TYR A 56 -4.95 10.05 6.44
N GLY A 57 -4.62 10.22 7.72
CA GLY A 57 -5.58 10.00 8.81
C GLY A 57 -6.82 10.87 8.61
N LEU A 58 -8.00 10.29 8.82
CA LEU A 58 -9.25 11.03 8.67
C LEU A 58 -9.40 11.97 9.87
N ARG A 59 -9.69 13.24 9.60
CA ARG A 59 -9.93 14.26 10.64
C ARG A 59 -11.39 14.65 10.70
N ALA A 60 -11.87 15.01 11.88
CA ALA A 60 -13.21 15.57 12.08
C ALA A 60 -13.43 16.81 11.20
N ALA A 61 -12.39 17.62 10.98
CA ALA A 61 -12.43 18.82 10.14
C ALA A 61 -12.82 18.56 8.67
N TYR A 62 -12.60 17.35 8.15
CA TYR A 62 -12.99 16.97 6.79
C TYR A 62 -14.38 16.34 6.71
N GLN A 63 -15.07 16.17 7.84
CA GLN A 63 -16.36 15.48 7.96
C GLN A 63 -17.52 16.45 8.19
N VAL A 64 -17.50 17.59 7.51
CA VAL A 64 -18.53 18.62 7.65
C VAL A 64 -19.90 18.05 7.26
N GLY A 65 -20.90 18.25 8.13
CA GLY A 65 -22.27 17.76 7.93
C GLY A 65 -22.49 16.29 8.28
N GLN A 66 -21.47 15.57 8.74
CA GLN A 66 -21.64 14.23 9.32
C GLN A 66 -22.19 14.35 10.75
N ALA A 67 -23.01 13.38 11.16
CA ALA A 67 -23.65 13.40 12.48
C ALA A 67 -22.64 13.26 13.63
N ASN A 68 -21.58 12.47 13.44
CA ASN A 68 -20.57 12.18 14.45
C ASN A 68 -19.15 12.31 13.83
N PRO A 69 -18.64 13.52 13.60
CA PRO A 69 -17.30 13.71 13.06
C PRO A 69 -16.26 13.35 14.14
N GLU A 70 -15.27 12.55 13.75
CA GLU A 70 -14.21 12.10 14.65
C GLU A 70 -12.86 12.04 13.92
N ASP A 71 -11.77 12.26 14.64
CA ASP A 71 -10.45 11.90 14.13
C ASP A 71 -10.29 10.39 14.20
N LEU A 72 -9.74 9.80 13.14
CA LEU A 72 -9.48 8.37 13.02
C LEU A 72 -8.03 8.19 12.57
N GLU A 73 -7.22 7.64 13.47
CA GLU A 73 -5.81 7.35 13.25
C GLU A 73 -5.53 5.85 13.36
N TYR A 74 -4.58 5.40 12.55
CA TYR A 74 -4.13 4.02 12.52
C TYR A 74 -2.64 3.92 12.72
N GLN A 75 -2.22 2.91 13.48
CA GLN A 75 -0.85 2.46 13.53
C GLN A 75 -0.81 0.94 13.31
N ILE A 76 0.09 0.49 12.44
CA ILE A 76 0.33 -0.92 12.19
C ILE A 76 1.67 -1.37 12.75
N SER A 77 1.71 -2.61 13.22
CA SER A 77 2.92 -3.28 13.71
C SER A 77 2.87 -4.77 13.41
N VAL A 78 4.00 -5.45 13.59
CA VAL A 78 4.09 -6.90 13.39
C VAL A 78 4.04 -7.59 14.75
N GLY A 79 3.29 -8.68 14.81
CA GLY A 79 3.14 -9.50 16.00
C GLY A 79 3.95 -10.78 15.95
N ALA A 80 3.28 -11.91 16.19
CA ALA A 80 3.82 -13.23 15.89
C ALA A 80 4.19 -13.37 14.39
N PRO A 81 4.96 -14.39 13.98
CA PRO A 81 5.24 -14.63 12.56
C PRO A 81 3.95 -14.65 11.72
N GLY A 82 3.91 -13.84 10.67
CA GLY A 82 2.73 -13.67 9.81
C GLY A 82 1.55 -12.93 10.46
N GLU A 83 1.69 -12.33 11.64
CA GLU A 83 0.64 -11.54 12.28
C GLU A 83 0.83 -10.04 12.02
N LEU A 84 -0.19 -9.39 11.46
CA LEU A 84 -0.28 -7.94 11.44
C LEU A 84 -1.18 -7.46 12.58
N ARG A 85 -0.71 -6.46 13.32
CA ARG A 85 -1.45 -5.78 14.39
C ARG A 85 -1.79 -4.36 13.98
N ILE A 86 -2.98 -3.92 14.35
CA ILE A 86 -3.53 -2.61 14.02
C ILE A 86 -4.08 -2.00 15.28
N ARG A 87 -3.55 -0.83 15.63
CA ARG A 87 -4.12 0.07 16.62
C ARG A 87 -4.92 1.13 15.88
N GLU A 88 -6.19 1.21 16.20
CA GLU A 88 -7.11 2.25 15.77
C GLU A 88 -7.34 3.19 16.95
N GLU A 89 -7.19 4.49 16.74
CA GLU A 89 -7.56 5.53 17.69
C GLU A 89 -8.66 6.40 17.07
N ARG A 90 -9.77 6.53 17.79
CA ARG A 90 -10.86 7.45 17.45
C ARG A 90 -10.94 8.54 18.49
N ARG A 91 -11.00 9.80 18.06
CA ARG A 91 -11.17 10.95 18.93
C ARG A 91 -12.40 11.73 18.53
N ASP A 92 -13.37 11.81 19.44
CA ASP A 92 -14.61 12.53 19.19
C ASP A 92 -14.45 14.05 19.36
N ALA A 93 -15.49 14.81 19.02
CA ALA A 93 -15.52 16.26 19.16
C ALA A 93 -15.43 16.76 20.62
N SER A 94 -15.72 15.91 21.60
CA SER A 94 -15.56 16.22 23.03
C SER A 94 -14.13 15.96 23.54
N GLY A 95 -13.25 15.43 22.67
CA GLY A 95 -11.88 15.09 22.98
C GLY A 95 -11.69 13.71 23.62
N ASN A 96 -12.75 12.91 23.74
CA ASN A 96 -12.66 11.54 24.25
C ASN A 96 -11.92 10.66 23.25
N VAL A 97 -11.07 9.77 23.74
CA VAL A 97 -10.25 8.88 22.92
C VAL A 97 -10.67 7.44 23.15
N ALA A 98 -11.12 6.76 22.09
CA ALA A 98 -11.35 5.34 22.07
C ALA A 98 -10.23 4.64 21.30
N VAL A 99 -9.57 3.66 21.93
CA VAL A 99 -8.51 2.87 21.30
C VAL A 99 -9.00 1.44 21.09
N ARG A 100 -8.86 0.94 19.86
CA ARG A 100 -9.17 -0.45 19.51
C ARG A 100 -7.95 -1.12 18.89
N ASN A 101 -7.53 -2.24 19.48
CA ASN A 101 -6.48 -3.08 18.92
C ASN A 101 -7.10 -4.28 18.22
N ARG A 102 -6.61 -4.59 17.02
CA ARG A 102 -6.98 -5.76 16.23
C ARG A 102 -5.72 -6.44 15.73
N SER A 103 -5.78 -7.75 15.54
CA SER A 103 -4.73 -8.47 14.84
C SER A 103 -5.33 -9.56 13.96
N PHE A 104 -4.59 -9.95 12.94
CA PHE A 104 -4.95 -11.09 12.10
C PHE A 104 -3.70 -11.70 11.47
N SER A 105 -3.81 -12.98 11.16
CA SER A 105 -2.81 -13.71 10.38
C SER A 105 -2.94 -13.35 8.90
N VAL A 106 -1.83 -13.02 8.24
CA VAL A 106 -1.77 -12.79 6.79
C VAL A 106 -1.67 -14.09 5.99
N PHE A 107 -1.40 -15.23 6.64
CA PHE A 107 -1.33 -16.52 5.95
C PHE A 107 -2.69 -16.90 5.33
N GLY A 108 -2.66 -17.31 4.06
CA GLY A 108 -3.87 -17.65 3.29
C GLY A 108 -4.72 -16.45 2.84
N MET A 109 -4.31 -15.22 3.15
CA MET A 109 -4.95 -14.01 2.63
C MET A 109 -4.41 -13.64 1.24
N ASP A 110 -5.24 -12.98 0.43
CA ASP A 110 -4.80 -12.35 -0.81
C ASP A 110 -3.70 -11.30 -0.48
N PRO A 111 -2.48 -11.44 -1.03
CA PRO A 111 -1.40 -10.50 -0.76
C PRO A 111 -1.59 -9.15 -1.46
N TYR A 112 -2.54 -9.01 -2.38
CA TYR A 112 -2.83 -7.76 -3.07
C TYR A 112 -3.96 -7.02 -2.36
N ILE A 113 -3.58 -5.96 -1.64
CA ILE A 113 -4.53 -5.17 -0.87
C ILE A 113 -5.37 -4.33 -1.82
N LYS A 114 -6.68 -4.53 -1.73
CA LYS A 114 -7.67 -3.78 -2.50
C LYS A 114 -8.19 -2.60 -1.68
N TYR A 115 -8.42 -1.51 -2.38
CA TYR A 115 -9.00 -0.30 -1.80
C TYR A 115 -10.11 0.24 -2.70
N GLN A 116 -10.98 1.03 -2.11
CA GLN A 116 -12.03 1.77 -2.80
C GLN A 116 -11.89 3.25 -2.45
N CYS A 117 -11.69 4.07 -3.46
CA CYS A 117 -11.70 5.54 -3.37
C CYS A 117 -12.79 6.07 -4.29
N PRO A 118 -14.04 6.20 -3.81
CA PRO A 118 -15.13 6.68 -4.65
C PRO A 118 -14.87 8.10 -5.19
N PRO A 119 -15.49 8.48 -6.33
CA PRO A 119 -15.32 9.82 -6.89
C PRO A 119 -15.88 10.92 -5.98
N GLN A 120 -16.90 10.58 -5.18
CA GLN A 120 -17.54 11.44 -4.20
C GLN A 120 -17.33 10.94 -2.76
N GLY A 121 -17.47 11.83 -1.78
CA GLY A 121 -17.24 11.53 -0.36
C GLY A 121 -15.83 11.89 0.10
N VAL A 122 -15.54 11.62 1.38
CA VAL A 122 -14.34 12.12 2.06
C VAL A 122 -13.35 11.03 2.47
N VAL A 123 -13.65 9.75 2.17
CA VAL A 123 -12.79 8.63 2.58
C VAL A 123 -12.42 7.69 1.44
N CYS A 124 -11.28 7.05 1.59
CA CYS A 124 -10.94 5.80 0.93
C CYS A 124 -10.99 4.66 1.96
N THR A 125 -11.39 3.46 1.54
CA THR A 125 -11.51 2.29 2.41
C THR A 125 -10.70 1.12 1.88
N PHE A 126 -10.11 0.33 2.79
CA PHE A 126 -9.36 -0.87 2.45
C PHE A 126 -10.19 -2.08 2.89
N ALA A 127 -10.50 -2.95 1.93
CA ALA A 127 -11.43 -4.06 2.15
C ALA A 127 -10.76 -5.18 2.95
N GLY A 128 -11.49 -5.74 3.92
CA GLY A 128 -11.08 -6.93 4.66
C GLY A 128 -11.40 -8.22 3.90
N LYS A 129 -11.73 -9.30 4.61
CA LYS A 129 -12.33 -10.50 3.98
C LYS A 129 -13.60 -10.09 3.21
N ALA A 130 -13.90 -10.80 2.13
CA ALA A 130 -15.05 -10.51 1.27
C ALA A 130 -16.35 -10.37 2.10
N GLY A 131 -17.04 -9.23 1.96
CA GLY A 131 -18.30 -8.92 2.63
C GLY A 131 -18.18 -8.37 4.07
N GLY A 132 -16.96 -8.18 4.60
CA GLY A 132 -16.75 -7.59 5.93
C GLY A 132 -16.53 -6.08 5.91
N ASP A 133 -16.58 -5.48 7.10
CA ASP A 133 -16.23 -4.06 7.31
C ASP A 133 -14.80 -3.76 6.84
N PRO A 134 -14.53 -2.52 6.38
CA PRO A 134 -13.18 -2.07 6.11
C PRO A 134 -12.29 -2.21 7.35
N TRP A 135 -11.08 -2.69 7.13
CA TRP A 135 -10.09 -2.80 8.21
C TRP A 135 -9.26 -1.52 8.35
N LEU A 136 -9.21 -0.68 7.31
CA LEU A 136 -8.66 0.67 7.34
C LEU A 136 -9.55 1.64 6.57
N THR A 137 -9.62 2.87 7.07
CA THR A 137 -10.29 4.01 6.43
C THR A 137 -9.36 5.21 6.51
N ILE A 138 -9.11 5.88 5.39
CA ILE A 138 -8.26 7.07 5.33
C ILE A 138 -9.02 8.23 4.68
N LEU A 139 -8.54 9.46 4.89
CA LEU A 139 -8.98 10.62 4.13
C LEU A 139 -8.82 10.35 2.63
N ARG A 140 -9.79 10.81 1.83
CA ARG A 140 -9.79 10.59 0.38
C ARG A 140 -8.60 11.28 -0.30
N ASP A 141 -7.60 10.48 -0.61
CA ASP A 141 -6.52 10.79 -1.55
C ASP A 141 -6.28 9.56 -2.43
N PRO A 142 -6.67 9.59 -3.73
CA PRO A 142 -6.54 8.42 -4.60
C PRO A 142 -5.08 7.92 -4.75
N LYS A 143 -4.10 8.84 -4.79
CA LYS A 143 -2.68 8.48 -4.95
C LYS A 143 -2.11 7.94 -3.64
N GLY A 144 -2.45 8.57 -2.52
CA GLY A 144 -2.09 8.12 -1.18
C GLY A 144 -2.67 6.74 -0.86
N ALA A 145 -3.91 6.48 -1.29
CA ALA A 145 -4.54 5.17 -1.14
C ALA A 145 -3.89 4.10 -2.01
N GLU A 146 -3.55 4.43 -3.26
CA GLU A 146 -2.81 3.55 -4.17
C GLU A 146 -1.44 3.18 -3.59
N GLU A 147 -0.68 4.17 -3.12
CA GLU A 147 0.63 3.96 -2.52
C GLU A 147 0.54 3.15 -1.22
N LEU A 148 -0.46 3.41 -0.38
CA LEU A 148 -0.69 2.62 0.82
C LEU A 148 -1.06 1.17 0.49
N ALA A 149 -1.92 0.95 -0.52
CA ALA A 149 -2.26 -0.39 -0.98
C ALA A 149 -1.03 -1.14 -1.52
N LYS A 150 -0.16 -0.44 -2.29
CA LYS A 150 1.10 -0.98 -2.78
C LYS A 150 2.00 -1.38 -1.60
N ALA A 151 2.29 -0.46 -0.69
CA ALA A 151 3.12 -0.71 0.49
C ALA A 151 2.61 -1.89 1.33
N LEU A 152 1.30 -1.93 1.63
CA LEU A 152 0.70 -3.02 2.40
C LEU A 152 0.75 -4.35 1.65
N SER A 153 0.61 -4.36 0.33
CA SER A 153 0.75 -5.59 -0.47
C SER A 153 2.15 -6.17 -0.41
N PHE A 154 3.18 -5.31 -0.46
CA PHE A 154 4.57 -5.73 -0.24
C PHE A 154 4.78 -6.23 1.19
N LEU A 155 4.21 -5.56 2.19
CA LEU A 155 4.29 -5.98 3.59
C LEU A 155 3.63 -7.33 3.81
N PHE A 156 2.44 -7.58 3.26
CA PHE A 156 1.74 -8.87 3.37
C PHE A 156 2.58 -10.00 2.80
N ARG A 157 3.13 -9.83 1.58
CA ARG A 157 4.03 -10.82 0.97
C ARG A 157 5.28 -11.06 1.80
N ASN A 158 5.87 -10.01 2.37
CA ASN A 158 7.03 -10.12 3.24
C ASN A 158 6.71 -10.92 4.51
N LEU A 159 5.54 -10.66 5.13
CA LEU A 159 5.09 -11.38 6.34
C LEU A 159 4.71 -12.84 6.06
N GLN A 160 4.18 -13.14 4.87
CA GLN A 160 3.86 -14.51 4.46
C GLN A 160 5.10 -15.39 4.21
N ARG A 161 6.27 -14.80 3.97
CA ARG A 161 7.52 -15.54 3.70
C ARG A 161 8.35 -15.85 4.95
N GLY A 162 8.03 -15.23 6.09
CA GLY A 162 8.79 -15.36 7.34
C GLY A 162 9.84 -14.29 7.52
#